data_AF-A0A932TMQ2-F1
#
_entry.id   AF-A0A932TMQ2-F1
#
_cell.length_a   1.000
_cell.length_b   1.000
_cell.length_c   1.000
_cell.angle_alpha   90.00
_cell.angle_beta   90.00
_cell.angle_gamma   90.00
#
_symmetry.space_group_name_H-M   'P 1'
#
loop_
_entity.id
_entity.type
_entity.pdbx_description
1 polymer ?
#
loop_
_entity_poly.entity_id
_entity_poly.type
_entity_poly.pdbx_seq_one_letter_code
_entity_poly.pdbx_strand_id
1 'polypeptide(L)'
;MAVVTMALLLAVPTSVHGQHTHDFSTSPAINSQPVMITPFVALPLEIVTVGGYTTEDFDTCQNPGCCFQEGLAPTPLKVTAWSDGNAGGAFGKIVNGQFTATPNNPEQVTHYRCPSNTCTVSITQTLDEDTLQALVPGSDPPAYVTTANDNPVTTDAWELVVWNITAPCENPLAKYVMSSDVPSESVVDLLADRAAYWSALLGWQFEEEWSEDEEPVSSRTLTITTDGNRGGGANDGKLPDSYLSFGHQHVYAFEEAWESEAEREFLLFFPKDGTNNPNGNVPNWYYYWSQTSANYGTHSYDASLGSSGSGITRYVSGAWRAYIGPAAALGPLGVDPWIWDEAQGIDAFANVCRHEAQHVALYSSSAWWPSGYNANLDSDGDMIPNYEELGLTSFHEGGYLLGDPTTYDDHFNYGTNWSDDEDYTLHSQTQWQNSDANDEDWSAGTKSKQY
;
A
#
# COMPACT_ATOMS: atom_id res chain seq x y z
N MET A 1 -85.23 3.29 10.77
CA MET A 1 -83.82 3.47 10.39
C MET A 1 -83.74 3.47 8.88
N ALA A 2 -83.43 4.63 8.29
CA ALA A 2 -83.13 4.76 6.87
C ALA A 2 -81.91 5.67 6.79
N VAL A 3 -80.78 5.13 6.34
CA VAL A 3 -79.55 5.89 6.12
C VAL A 3 -79.62 6.42 4.69
N VAL A 4 -79.69 7.74 4.55
CA VAL A 4 -79.66 8.45 3.27
C VAL A 4 -78.21 8.78 2.97
N THR A 5 -77.61 8.06 2.02
CA THR A 5 -76.29 8.35 1.48
C THR A 5 -76.42 9.44 0.43
N MET A 6 -75.95 10.64 0.73
CA MET A 6 -75.97 11.79 -0.17
C MET A 6 -74.70 11.77 -1.02
N ALA A 7 -74.82 11.29 -2.26
CA ALA A 7 -73.73 11.35 -3.24
C ALA A 7 -73.63 12.77 -3.81
N LEU A 8 -72.59 13.50 -3.43
CA LEU A 8 -72.25 14.80 -4.00
C LEU A 8 -71.53 14.57 -5.33
N LEU A 9 -72.26 14.60 -6.45
CA LEU A 9 -71.67 14.66 -7.79
C LEU A 9 -71.06 16.06 -7.98
N LEU A 10 -69.74 16.19 -7.76
CA LEU A 10 -68.97 17.33 -8.24
C LEU A 10 -68.83 17.18 -9.76
N ALA A 11 -69.57 17.99 -10.52
CA ALA A 11 -69.34 18.15 -11.94
C ALA A 11 -67.96 18.80 -12.13
N VAL A 12 -66.96 18.01 -12.48
CA VAL A 12 -65.68 18.51 -12.94
C VAL A 12 -65.97 19.35 -14.19
N PRO A 13 -65.61 20.65 -14.22
CA PRO A 13 -65.78 21.43 -15.43
C PRO A 13 -64.97 20.75 -16.53
N THR A 14 -65.63 20.32 -17.59
CA THR A 14 -64.97 19.94 -18.83
C THR A 14 -64.27 21.20 -19.33
N SER A 15 -63.00 21.34 -18.94
CA SER A 15 -62.08 22.34 -19.44
C SER A 15 -62.12 22.25 -20.95
N VAL A 16 -62.79 23.22 -21.57
CA VAL A 16 -62.72 23.44 -23.01
C VAL A 16 -61.25 23.76 -23.26
N HIS A 17 -60.49 22.76 -23.69
CA HIS A 17 -59.15 22.92 -24.20
C HIS A 17 -59.27 23.86 -25.41
N GLY A 18 -59.15 25.16 -25.16
CA GLY A 18 -59.08 26.15 -26.21
C GLY A 18 -57.92 25.77 -27.10
N GLN A 19 -58.19 25.58 -28.40
CA GLN A 19 -57.17 25.42 -29.42
C GLN A 19 -56.25 26.64 -29.34
N HIS A 20 -55.13 26.50 -28.63
CA HIS A 20 -54.01 27.41 -28.71
C HIS A 20 -52.90 26.63 -29.41
N THR A 21 -52.12 27.32 -30.24
CA THR A 21 -50.88 26.78 -30.79
C THR A 21 -49.89 26.67 -29.64
N HIS A 22 -49.04 25.65 -29.60
CA HIS A 22 -47.91 25.64 -28.66
C HIS A 22 -46.73 26.40 -29.28
N ASP A 23 -46.04 27.22 -28.48
CA ASP A 23 -44.83 27.95 -28.86
C ASP A 23 -43.77 27.62 -27.81
N PHE A 24 -42.99 26.57 -28.07
CA PHE A 24 -42.01 26.06 -27.13
C PHE A 24 -40.67 26.76 -27.32
N SER A 25 -40.04 27.14 -26.21
CA SER A 25 -38.67 27.62 -26.18
C SER A 25 -37.81 26.68 -25.34
N THR A 26 -36.60 26.44 -25.84
CA THR A 26 -35.54 25.66 -25.17
C THR A 26 -35.31 26.15 -23.75
N SER A 27 -35.30 25.26 -22.77
CA SER A 27 -34.95 25.59 -21.38
C SER A 27 -33.42 25.63 -21.23
N PRO A 28 -32.84 26.38 -20.27
CA PRO A 28 -31.41 26.24 -19.98
C PRO A 28 -31.04 24.80 -19.64
N ALA A 29 -29.92 24.34 -20.22
CA ALA A 29 -29.44 22.96 -20.16
C ALA A 29 -29.59 22.34 -18.77
N ILE A 30 -30.19 21.15 -18.75
CA ILE A 30 -30.41 20.34 -17.54
C ILE A 30 -29.09 20.13 -16.81
N ASN A 31 -29.13 20.24 -15.48
CA ASN A 31 -28.04 19.75 -14.63
C ASN A 31 -27.91 18.25 -14.82
N SER A 32 -26.95 17.83 -15.64
CA SER A 32 -26.68 16.42 -15.87
C SER A 32 -26.31 15.75 -14.55
N GLN A 33 -27.05 14.71 -14.17
CA GLN A 33 -26.62 13.82 -13.10
C GLN A 33 -25.43 13.01 -13.59
N PRO A 34 -24.45 12.74 -12.72
CA PRO A 34 -23.20 12.14 -13.16
C PRO A 34 -23.40 10.59 -13.27
N VAL A 35 -22.71 9.93 -14.18
CA VAL A 35 -22.87 8.48 -14.48
C VAL A 35 -22.55 7.60 -13.26
N MET A 36 -23.41 6.65 -12.91
CA MET A 36 -23.09 5.68 -11.86
C MET A 36 -22.20 4.56 -12.39
N ILE A 37 -21.07 4.30 -11.73
CA ILE A 37 -20.18 3.17 -12.03
C ILE A 37 -20.00 2.35 -10.77
N THR A 38 -20.15 1.02 -10.85
CA THR A 38 -19.85 0.13 -9.73
C THR A 38 -19.14 -1.14 -10.20
N PRO A 39 -17.97 -1.49 -9.62
CA PRO A 39 -17.11 -0.73 -8.69
C PRO A 39 -16.30 0.41 -9.36
N PHE A 40 -15.71 1.32 -8.56
CA PHE A 40 -14.86 2.44 -9.03
C PHE A 40 -13.40 2.07 -9.37
N VAL A 41 -13.00 0.83 -9.08
CA VAL A 41 -11.71 0.25 -9.48
C VAL A 41 -11.99 -1.11 -10.07
N ALA A 42 -11.31 -1.44 -11.16
CA ALA A 42 -11.50 -2.69 -11.87
C ALA A 42 -10.18 -3.27 -12.37
N LEU A 43 -10.12 -4.59 -12.55
CA LEU A 43 -9.01 -5.26 -13.22
C LEU A 43 -9.10 -5.09 -14.75
N PRO A 44 -7.99 -5.26 -15.48
CA PRO A 44 -8.02 -5.32 -16.93
C PRO A 44 -9.03 -6.37 -17.42
N LEU A 45 -9.85 -5.98 -18.39
CA LEU A 45 -10.91 -6.80 -18.99
C LEU A 45 -12.10 -7.15 -18.05
N GLU A 46 -12.10 -6.67 -16.81
CA GLU A 46 -13.24 -6.81 -15.90
C GLU A 46 -14.46 -6.05 -16.43
N ILE A 47 -15.65 -6.57 -16.12
CA ILE A 47 -16.91 -5.99 -16.53
C ILE A 47 -17.53 -5.31 -15.31
N VAL A 48 -17.70 -4.00 -15.37
CA VAL A 48 -18.35 -3.19 -14.33
C VAL A 48 -19.75 -2.80 -14.77
N THR A 49 -20.63 -2.51 -13.81
CA THR A 49 -21.96 -1.98 -14.11
C THR A 49 -21.85 -0.48 -14.36
N VAL A 50 -22.52 0.01 -15.41
CA VAL A 50 -22.68 1.45 -15.66
C VAL A 50 -24.16 1.78 -15.75
N GLY A 51 -24.56 2.85 -15.08
CA GLY A 51 -25.93 3.34 -15.03
C GLY A 51 -26.02 4.79 -15.48
N GLY A 52 -26.85 5.02 -16.50
CA GLY A 52 -27.24 6.36 -16.91
C GLY A 52 -28.50 6.79 -16.19
N TYR A 53 -28.53 8.03 -15.68
CA TYR A 53 -29.80 8.66 -15.29
C TYR A 53 -30.43 9.28 -16.52
N THR A 54 -31.71 8.99 -16.76
CA THR A 54 -32.55 9.75 -17.67
C THR A 54 -33.45 10.62 -16.82
N THR A 55 -33.08 11.89 -16.66
CA THR A 55 -34.02 12.91 -16.17
C THR A 55 -34.96 13.30 -17.31
N GLU A 56 -36.14 13.82 -16.97
CA GLU A 56 -37.00 14.49 -17.96
C GLU A 56 -36.35 15.84 -18.32
N ASP A 57 -36.41 16.19 -19.61
CA ASP A 57 -36.22 17.57 -20.05
C ASP A 57 -37.57 18.29 -20.05
N PHE A 58 -37.56 19.62 -19.98
CA PHE A 58 -38.77 20.42 -19.92
C PHE A 58 -38.71 21.57 -20.91
N ASP A 59 -39.58 21.50 -21.91
CA ASP A 59 -39.81 22.60 -22.82
C ASP A 59 -40.83 23.58 -22.28
N THR A 60 -40.54 24.88 -22.36
CA THR A 60 -41.46 25.91 -21.85
C THR A 60 -42.37 26.42 -22.97
N CYS A 61 -43.67 26.19 -22.84
CA CYS A 61 -44.69 26.78 -23.71
C CYS A 61 -44.93 28.25 -23.34
N GLN A 62 -44.64 29.15 -24.27
CA GLN A 62 -44.77 30.60 -24.10
C GLN A 62 -46.21 31.10 -24.16
N ASN A 63 -47.17 30.27 -24.60
CA ASN A 63 -48.56 30.70 -24.75
C ASN A 63 -49.33 30.70 -23.42
N PRO A 64 -49.93 31.84 -23.02
CA PRO A 64 -50.74 31.93 -21.81
C PRO A 64 -51.92 30.96 -21.85
N GLY A 65 -52.14 30.23 -20.75
CA GLY A 65 -53.21 29.24 -20.65
C GLY A 65 -52.84 27.86 -21.21
N CYS A 66 -51.53 27.57 -21.31
CA CYS A 66 -51.04 26.25 -21.67
C CYS A 66 -51.63 25.15 -20.77
N CYS A 67 -51.97 24.00 -21.36
CA CYS A 67 -52.49 22.84 -20.63
C CYS A 67 -51.41 22.09 -19.83
N PHE A 68 -50.13 22.34 -20.13
CA PHE A 68 -49.02 21.86 -19.33
C PHE A 68 -48.94 22.64 -18.02
N GLN A 69 -48.71 21.93 -16.91
CA GLN A 69 -48.56 22.56 -15.60
C GLN A 69 -47.38 23.55 -15.66
N GLU A 70 -47.64 24.81 -15.32
CA GLU A 70 -46.66 25.91 -15.41
C GLU A 70 -46.09 26.15 -16.82
N GLY A 71 -46.73 25.59 -17.86
CA GLY A 71 -46.25 25.64 -19.23
C GLY A 71 -45.10 24.68 -19.54
N LEU A 72 -44.74 23.77 -18.63
CA LEU A 72 -43.61 22.86 -18.80
C LEU A 72 -44.05 21.52 -19.43
N ALA A 73 -43.57 21.25 -20.64
CA ALA A 73 -43.82 20.02 -21.36
C ALA A 73 -42.67 19.03 -21.14
N PRO A 74 -42.87 17.93 -20.39
CA PRO A 74 -41.81 16.95 -20.17
C PRO A 74 -41.52 16.17 -21.44
N THR A 75 -40.24 16.03 -21.77
CA THR A 75 -39.71 15.23 -22.87
C THR A 75 -38.75 14.18 -22.32
N PRO A 76 -38.92 12.89 -22.66
CA PRO A 76 -38.03 11.85 -22.16
C PRO A 76 -36.67 11.95 -22.86
N LEU A 77 -35.61 12.15 -22.07
CA LEU A 77 -34.25 12.03 -22.58
C LEU A 77 -33.87 10.58 -22.81
N LYS A 78 -33.05 10.38 -23.84
CA LYS A 78 -32.47 9.08 -24.16
C LYS A 78 -30.97 9.19 -24.25
N VAL A 79 -30.30 8.10 -23.86
CA VAL A 79 -28.85 7.99 -24.05
C VAL A 79 -28.60 7.78 -25.54
N THR A 80 -27.87 8.70 -26.16
CA THR A 80 -27.51 8.66 -27.59
C THR A 80 -26.06 8.32 -27.84
N ALA A 81 -25.19 8.40 -26.83
CA ALA A 81 -23.81 7.95 -26.92
C ALA A 81 -23.21 7.65 -25.54
N TRP A 82 -22.17 6.82 -25.54
CA TRP A 82 -21.25 6.60 -24.43
C TRP A 82 -19.82 6.86 -24.89
N SER A 83 -18.97 7.36 -24.01
CA SER A 83 -17.54 7.54 -24.26
C SER A 83 -16.73 7.09 -23.06
N ASP A 84 -15.57 6.49 -23.32
CA ASP A 84 -14.58 6.07 -22.32
C ASP A 84 -13.31 6.96 -22.35
N GLY A 85 -13.36 8.09 -23.05
CA GLY A 85 -12.21 8.97 -23.23
C GLY A 85 -11.10 8.38 -24.12
N ASN A 86 -11.40 7.36 -24.92
CA ASN A 86 -10.43 6.56 -25.69
C ASN A 86 -9.53 5.66 -24.84
N ALA A 87 -10.00 5.24 -23.66
CA ALA A 87 -9.26 4.30 -22.82
C ALA A 87 -9.13 2.91 -23.45
N GLY A 88 -9.99 2.56 -24.41
CA GLY A 88 -9.94 1.32 -25.18
C GLY A 88 -10.76 0.19 -24.56
N GLY A 89 -11.75 0.52 -23.73
CA GLY A 89 -12.75 -0.45 -23.25
C GLY A 89 -13.91 -0.62 -24.24
N ALA A 90 -14.99 -1.25 -23.77
CA ALA A 90 -16.19 -1.46 -24.57
C ALA A 90 -17.47 -1.34 -23.75
N PHE A 91 -18.48 -0.64 -24.28
CA PHE A 91 -19.81 -0.56 -23.70
C PHE A 91 -20.72 -1.69 -24.20
N GLY A 92 -21.54 -2.25 -23.32
CA GLY A 92 -22.38 -3.39 -23.64
C GLY A 92 -23.36 -3.78 -22.54
N LYS A 93 -23.82 -5.02 -22.59
CA LYS A 93 -24.69 -5.63 -21.59
C LYS A 93 -24.37 -7.11 -21.40
N ILE A 94 -24.78 -7.67 -20.26
CA ILE A 94 -24.71 -9.11 -20.02
C ILE A 94 -25.95 -9.78 -20.63
N VAL A 95 -25.74 -10.74 -21.54
CA VAL A 95 -26.78 -11.60 -22.10
C VAL A 95 -26.37 -13.03 -21.84
N ASN A 96 -27.20 -13.79 -21.12
CA ASN A 96 -26.91 -15.18 -20.73
C ASN A 96 -25.54 -15.36 -20.04
N GLY A 97 -25.17 -14.41 -19.17
CA GLY A 97 -23.90 -14.44 -18.43
C GLY A 97 -22.66 -14.05 -19.25
N GLN A 98 -22.82 -13.61 -20.50
CA GLN A 98 -21.71 -13.15 -21.35
C GLN A 98 -21.86 -11.68 -21.71
N PHE A 99 -20.73 -10.96 -21.67
CA PHE A 99 -20.67 -9.59 -22.15
C PHE A 99 -20.86 -9.54 -23.66
N THR A 100 -21.85 -8.78 -24.10
CA THR A 100 -22.14 -8.50 -25.50
C THR A 100 -22.02 -6.99 -25.71
N ALA A 101 -21.06 -6.56 -26.53
CA ALA A 101 -20.91 -5.15 -26.88
C ALA A 101 -22.13 -4.67 -27.67
N THR A 102 -22.65 -3.49 -27.34
CA THR A 102 -23.84 -2.90 -27.99
C THR A 102 -23.55 -1.47 -28.49
N PRO A 103 -22.52 -1.26 -29.33
CA PRO A 103 -22.08 0.09 -29.72
C PRO A 103 -23.14 0.88 -30.50
N ASN A 104 -24.11 0.19 -31.11
CA ASN A 104 -25.15 0.79 -31.94
C ASN A 104 -26.49 0.98 -31.21
N ASN A 105 -26.57 0.66 -29.92
CA ASN A 105 -27.78 0.87 -29.12
C ASN A 105 -27.40 1.35 -27.71
N PRO A 106 -27.11 2.65 -27.56
CA PRO A 106 -26.62 3.25 -26.32
C PRO A 106 -27.60 3.12 -25.15
N GLU A 107 -28.91 3.09 -25.42
CA GLU A 107 -29.97 2.87 -24.43
C GLU A 107 -29.91 1.47 -23.78
N GLN A 108 -29.27 0.50 -24.44
CA GLN A 108 -29.15 -0.87 -23.92
C GLN A 108 -27.86 -1.11 -23.12
N VAL A 109 -26.99 -0.12 -23.03
CA VAL A 109 -25.74 -0.23 -22.28
C VAL A 109 -26.07 -0.27 -20.79
N THR A 110 -25.59 -1.32 -20.14
CA THR A 110 -25.70 -1.52 -18.68
C THR A 110 -24.35 -1.86 -18.06
N HIS A 111 -23.35 -2.15 -18.89
CA HIS A 111 -22.04 -2.59 -18.46
C HIS A 111 -20.93 -1.98 -19.31
N TYR A 112 -19.76 -1.84 -18.70
CA TYR A 112 -18.53 -1.44 -19.37
C TYR A 112 -17.46 -2.51 -19.13
N ARG A 113 -16.82 -2.97 -20.20
CA ARG A 113 -15.66 -3.87 -20.13
C ARG A 113 -14.39 -3.04 -20.16
N CYS A 114 -13.61 -3.13 -19.10
CA CYS A 114 -12.40 -2.36 -18.91
C CYS A 114 -11.33 -2.68 -19.99
N PRO A 115 -10.50 -1.71 -20.38
CA PRO A 115 -9.37 -1.93 -21.26
C PRO A 115 -8.40 -3.00 -20.72
N SER A 116 -7.56 -3.54 -21.61
CA SER A 116 -6.54 -4.53 -21.24
C SER A 116 -5.33 -3.94 -20.52
N ASN A 117 -5.17 -2.62 -20.54
CA ASN A 117 -4.04 -1.90 -19.97
C ASN A 117 -4.49 -1.14 -18.72
N THR A 118 -3.56 -0.94 -17.79
CA THR A 118 -3.75 -0.05 -16.64
C THR A 118 -3.93 1.39 -17.13
N CYS A 119 -5.05 2.02 -16.80
CA CYS A 119 -5.31 3.44 -17.09
C CYS A 119 -6.47 3.98 -16.25
N THR A 120 -6.56 5.31 -16.14
CA THR A 120 -7.79 5.98 -15.71
C THR A 120 -8.73 6.09 -16.91
N VAL A 121 -9.97 5.65 -16.74
CA VAL A 121 -11.04 5.70 -17.73
C VAL A 121 -11.99 6.84 -17.34
N SER A 122 -12.31 7.71 -18.28
CA SER A 122 -13.28 8.79 -18.10
C SER A 122 -14.57 8.40 -18.81
N ILE A 123 -15.60 7.98 -18.06
CA ILE A 123 -16.89 7.57 -18.63
C ILE A 123 -17.85 8.76 -18.65
N THR A 124 -18.37 9.06 -19.84
CA THR A 124 -19.46 10.03 -20.04
C THR A 124 -20.59 9.40 -20.85
N GLN A 125 -21.78 9.95 -20.68
CA GLN A 125 -22.92 9.68 -21.56
C GLN A 125 -23.41 10.97 -22.21
N THR A 126 -23.96 10.86 -23.42
CA THR A 126 -24.66 11.96 -24.10
C THR A 126 -26.15 11.66 -24.09
N LEU A 127 -26.93 12.65 -23.68
CA LEU A 127 -28.39 12.62 -23.62
C LEU A 127 -28.97 13.52 -24.71
N ASP A 128 -30.03 13.05 -25.35
CA ASP A 128 -30.77 13.80 -26.37
C ASP A 128 -32.26 13.45 -26.32
N GLU A 129 -33.11 14.30 -26.90
CA GLU A 129 -34.54 14.04 -27.03
C GLU A 129 -34.82 13.16 -28.26
N ASP A 130 -35.37 11.96 -28.04
CA ASP A 130 -35.60 11.03 -29.15
C ASP A 130 -36.90 11.29 -29.93
N THR A 131 -37.89 11.94 -29.31
CA THR A 131 -39.23 12.02 -29.91
C THR A 131 -39.74 13.42 -30.23
N LEU A 132 -39.08 14.51 -29.80
CA LEU A 132 -39.53 15.91 -29.98
C LEU A 132 -41.03 16.09 -29.69
N GLN A 133 -41.56 15.31 -28.75
CA GLN A 133 -42.98 15.16 -28.52
C GLN A 133 -43.25 14.99 -27.04
N ALA A 134 -44.14 15.83 -26.50
CA ALA A 134 -44.67 15.71 -25.16
C ALA A 134 -46.12 15.24 -25.19
N LEU A 135 -46.49 14.38 -24.22
CA LEU A 135 -47.85 13.92 -24.02
C LEU A 135 -48.70 15.07 -23.45
N VAL A 136 -49.81 15.41 -24.12
CA VAL A 136 -50.75 16.43 -23.65
C VAL A 136 -51.49 15.92 -22.40
N PRO A 137 -51.36 16.58 -21.24
CA PRO A 137 -51.99 16.12 -20.01
C PRO A 137 -53.52 16.00 -20.14
N GLY A 138 -54.06 14.86 -19.71
CA GLY A 138 -55.52 14.62 -19.72
C GLY A 138 -56.14 14.36 -21.09
N SER A 139 -55.33 14.18 -22.15
CA SER A 139 -55.82 13.76 -23.46
C SER A 139 -56.25 12.28 -23.47
N ASP A 140 -57.48 12.01 -23.92
CA ASP A 140 -57.97 10.66 -24.20
C ASP A 140 -58.70 10.66 -25.57
N PRO A 141 -58.14 10.00 -26.60
CA PRO A 141 -56.90 9.21 -26.58
C PRO A 141 -55.64 10.07 -26.39
N PRO A 142 -54.49 9.46 -26.04
CA PRO A 142 -53.21 10.16 -25.89
C PRO A 142 -52.89 11.02 -27.11
N ALA A 143 -52.76 12.33 -26.91
CA ALA A 143 -52.35 13.29 -27.92
C ALA A 143 -50.93 13.78 -27.61
N TYR A 144 -50.12 13.96 -28.65
CA TYR A 144 -48.75 14.45 -28.54
C TYR A 144 -48.61 15.78 -29.26
N VAL A 145 -47.80 16.68 -28.72
CA VAL A 145 -47.45 17.96 -29.34
C VAL A 145 -45.96 18.01 -29.59
N THR A 146 -45.58 18.56 -30.74
CA THR A 146 -44.15 18.74 -31.08
C THR A 146 -43.54 19.80 -30.20
N THR A 147 -42.42 19.49 -29.57
CA THR A 147 -41.66 20.35 -28.65
C THR A 147 -40.45 20.94 -29.38
N ALA A 148 -39.62 21.75 -28.70
CA ALA A 148 -38.38 22.24 -29.28
C ALA A 148 -37.34 21.12 -29.36
N ASN A 149 -36.31 21.27 -30.19
CA ASN A 149 -35.19 20.32 -30.23
C ASN A 149 -33.98 21.01 -29.61
N ASP A 150 -33.59 20.57 -28.43
CA ASP A 150 -32.44 21.11 -27.73
C ASP A 150 -31.13 20.52 -28.27
N ASN A 151 -30.00 21.11 -27.88
CA ASN A 151 -28.70 20.52 -28.24
C ASN A 151 -28.40 19.35 -27.30
N PRO A 152 -27.82 18.24 -27.78
CA PRO A 152 -27.43 17.13 -26.92
C PRO A 152 -26.55 17.59 -25.77
N VAL A 153 -26.83 17.07 -24.56
CA VAL A 153 -26.08 17.39 -23.35
C VAL A 153 -25.18 16.21 -23.01
N THR A 154 -23.90 16.48 -22.75
CA THR A 154 -22.95 15.46 -22.25
C THR A 154 -22.84 15.59 -20.74
N THR A 155 -22.96 14.48 -20.03
CA THR A 155 -22.81 14.46 -18.57
C THR A 155 -21.38 14.78 -18.16
N ASP A 156 -21.21 15.22 -16.92
CA ASP A 156 -19.90 15.23 -16.28
C ASP A 156 -19.24 13.85 -16.31
N ALA A 157 -17.93 13.85 -16.46
CA ALA A 157 -17.11 12.65 -16.50
C ALA A 157 -17.02 11.99 -15.12
N TRP A 158 -17.16 10.66 -15.11
CA TRP A 158 -16.76 9.84 -13.97
C TRP A 158 -15.42 9.15 -14.23
N GLU A 159 -14.59 9.07 -13.20
CA GLU A 159 -13.29 8.39 -13.27
C GLU A 159 -13.38 6.95 -12.72
N LEU A 160 -12.98 5.99 -13.55
CA LEU A 160 -12.81 4.57 -13.20
C LEU A 160 -11.33 4.21 -13.34
N VAL A 161 -10.71 3.68 -12.28
CA VAL A 161 -9.29 3.28 -12.32
C VAL A 161 -9.17 1.80 -12.68
N VAL A 162 -8.55 1.50 -13.82
CA VAL A 162 -8.28 0.12 -14.24
C VAL A 162 -6.86 -0.25 -13.85
N TRP A 163 -6.69 -1.29 -13.03
CA TRP A 163 -5.41 -1.61 -12.40
C TRP A 163 -5.00 -3.06 -12.61
N ASN A 164 -3.88 -3.29 -13.29
CA ASN A 164 -3.35 -4.63 -13.52
C ASN A 164 -2.55 -5.14 -12.32
N ILE A 165 -3.11 -6.09 -11.55
CA ILE A 165 -2.42 -6.76 -10.43
C ILE A 165 -1.59 -7.97 -10.91
N THR A 166 -1.45 -8.25 -12.21
CA THR A 166 -0.64 -9.39 -12.67
C THR A 166 0.88 -9.15 -12.59
N ALA A 167 1.41 -9.26 -11.37
CA ALA A 167 2.71 -9.85 -11.04
C ALA A 167 2.47 -10.83 -9.87
N PRO A 168 3.15 -11.98 -9.82
CA PRO A 168 2.56 -13.27 -9.43
C PRO A 168 2.05 -13.30 -7.98
N CYS A 169 0.73 -13.40 -7.81
CA CYS A 169 0.08 -13.72 -6.54
C CYS A 169 -0.27 -15.21 -6.49
N GLU A 170 0.72 -16.05 -6.21
CA GLU A 170 0.47 -17.37 -5.58
C GLU A 170 0.51 -17.27 -4.04
N ASN A 171 0.35 -16.07 -3.47
CA ASN A 171 0.28 -15.89 -2.02
C ASN A 171 -0.65 -14.70 -1.68
N PRO A 172 -1.73 -14.88 -0.90
CA PRO A 172 -2.75 -13.85 -0.65
C PRO A 172 -2.30 -12.68 0.25
N LEU A 173 -1.00 -12.56 0.55
CA LEU A 173 -0.47 -11.46 1.35
C LEU A 173 -0.11 -10.27 0.44
N ALA A 174 -0.95 -9.23 0.47
CA ALA A 174 -0.63 -7.95 -0.14
C ALA A 174 0.62 -7.34 0.53
N LYS A 175 1.70 -7.15 -0.23
CA LYS A 175 2.95 -6.55 0.24
C LYS A 175 2.89 -5.03 0.11
N TYR A 176 3.12 -4.30 1.21
CA TYR A 176 3.22 -2.83 1.20
C TYR A 176 4.60 -2.38 1.71
N VAL A 177 5.32 -1.63 0.90
CA VAL A 177 6.63 -1.05 1.26
C VAL A 177 6.41 0.39 1.70
N MET A 178 6.63 0.68 2.99
CA MET A 178 6.71 2.04 3.51
C MET A 178 8.05 2.62 3.07
N SER A 179 8.08 3.62 2.19
CA SER A 179 9.30 4.39 1.89
C SER A 179 9.32 5.69 2.70
N SER A 180 10.51 6.25 2.89
CA SER A 180 10.72 7.56 3.56
C SER A 180 10.04 8.74 2.85
N ASP A 181 9.54 8.54 1.63
CA ASP A 181 8.99 9.59 0.78
C ASP A 181 7.46 9.72 0.93
N VAL A 182 6.85 8.88 1.77
CA VAL A 182 5.41 8.83 2.00
C VAL A 182 5.13 9.31 3.43
N PRO A 183 4.50 10.48 3.64
CA PRO A 183 4.14 10.98 4.97
C PRO A 183 3.29 9.94 5.73
N SER A 184 3.50 9.79 7.04
CA SER A 184 2.73 8.84 7.86
C SER A 184 1.22 9.11 7.84
N GLU A 185 0.82 10.38 7.70
CA GLU A 185 -0.59 10.77 7.50
C GLU A 185 -1.14 10.18 6.20
N SER A 186 -0.35 10.15 5.13
CA SER A 186 -0.80 9.63 3.83
C SER A 186 -1.01 8.11 3.81
N VAL A 187 -0.44 7.32 4.73
CA VAL A 187 -0.71 5.87 4.80
C VAL A 187 -1.98 5.59 5.58
N VAL A 188 -2.26 6.36 6.64
CA VAL A 188 -3.55 6.32 7.32
C VAL A 188 -4.65 6.82 6.38
N ASP A 189 -4.38 7.86 5.59
CA ASP A 189 -5.29 8.35 4.55
C ASP A 189 -5.42 7.33 3.40
N LEU A 190 -4.35 6.65 2.97
CA LEU A 190 -4.43 5.58 1.95
C LEU A 190 -5.23 4.37 2.47
N LEU A 191 -5.14 4.07 3.76
CA LEU A 191 -5.89 3.00 4.42
C LEU A 191 -7.33 3.42 4.73
N ALA A 192 -7.59 4.70 4.98
CA ALA A 192 -8.92 5.28 5.21
C ALA A 192 -9.70 5.46 3.89
N ASP A 193 -9.06 6.00 2.84
CA ASP A 193 -9.58 5.99 1.47
C ASP A 193 -9.82 4.55 1.00
N ARG A 194 -8.98 3.61 1.42
CA ARG A 194 -9.23 2.19 1.15
C ARG A 194 -10.32 1.58 2.02
N ALA A 195 -10.56 2.01 3.25
CA ALA A 195 -11.70 1.54 4.04
C ALA A 195 -13.03 1.97 3.39
N ALA A 196 -13.09 3.17 2.80
CA ALA A 196 -14.21 3.58 1.95
C ALA A 196 -14.34 2.69 0.69
N TYR A 197 -13.22 2.33 0.05
CA TYR A 197 -13.16 1.35 -1.03
C TYR A 197 -13.61 -0.06 -0.63
N TRP A 198 -13.32 -0.53 0.59
CA TRP A 198 -13.70 -1.86 1.08
C TRP A 198 -15.16 -1.94 1.51
N SER A 199 -15.74 -0.85 2.03
CA SER A 199 -17.19 -0.73 2.26
C SER A 199 -17.98 -0.92 0.95
N ALA A 200 -17.43 -0.47 -0.18
CA ALA A 200 -18.01 -0.67 -1.51
C ALA A 200 -17.79 -2.09 -2.09
N LEU A 201 -16.69 -2.77 -1.75
CA LEU A 201 -16.33 -4.08 -2.32
C LEU A 201 -17.07 -5.27 -1.69
N LEU A 202 -17.55 -5.16 -0.46
CA LEU A 202 -18.23 -6.26 0.24
C LEU A 202 -19.66 -6.53 -0.27
N GLY A 203 -20.18 -5.74 -1.22
CA GLY A 203 -21.45 -6.03 -1.89
C GLY A 203 -22.66 -6.03 -0.94
N TRP A 204 -22.64 -5.18 0.08
CA TRP A 204 -23.78 -5.02 0.97
C TRP A 204 -24.85 -4.22 0.23
N GLN A 205 -25.91 -4.91 -0.21
CA GLN A 205 -27.10 -4.25 -0.73
C GLN A 205 -27.83 -3.62 0.44
N PHE A 206 -27.83 -2.29 0.50
CA PHE A 206 -28.71 -1.53 1.36
C PHE A 206 -30.08 -1.47 0.68
N GLU A 207 -31.10 -2.10 1.26
CA GLU A 207 -32.47 -1.60 1.11
C GLU A 207 -32.55 -0.38 2.04
N GLU A 208 -32.38 0.81 1.49
CA GLU A 208 -32.66 2.06 2.21
C GLU A 208 -34.17 2.17 2.44
N GLU A 209 -34.64 1.76 3.62
CA GLU A 209 -35.90 2.25 4.15
C GLU A 209 -35.62 3.65 4.72
N TRP A 210 -35.76 4.67 3.87
CA TRP A 210 -35.68 6.07 4.29
C TRP A 210 -36.78 6.36 5.32
N SER A 211 -36.40 6.56 6.59
CA SER A 211 -37.24 7.30 7.53
C SER A 211 -36.80 8.76 7.48
N GLU A 212 -37.74 9.68 7.21
CA GLU A 212 -37.48 11.11 6.96
C GLU A 212 -36.90 11.89 8.16
N ASP A 213 -36.56 11.23 9.27
CA ASP A 213 -36.20 11.86 10.55
C ASP A 213 -34.76 11.58 11.05
N GLU A 214 -33.89 10.91 10.29
CA GLU A 214 -32.49 10.70 10.70
C GLU A 214 -31.51 11.68 10.02
N GLU A 215 -30.90 12.54 10.85
CA GLU A 215 -29.78 13.41 10.47
C GLU A 215 -28.61 12.57 9.90
N PRO A 216 -27.89 13.05 8.87
CA PRO A 216 -26.76 12.33 8.30
C PRO A 216 -25.69 12.09 9.37
N VAL A 217 -25.33 10.82 9.59
CA VAL A 217 -24.25 10.39 10.50
C VAL A 217 -22.95 11.06 10.07
N SER A 218 -22.57 12.13 10.78
CA SER A 218 -21.56 13.09 10.34
C SER A 218 -20.10 12.70 10.63
N SER A 219 -19.83 11.46 11.07
CA SER A 219 -18.46 10.97 11.17
C SER A 219 -18.43 9.45 11.30
N ARG A 220 -18.02 8.75 10.24
CA ARG A 220 -17.58 7.34 10.35
C ARG A 220 -16.14 7.35 10.87
N THR A 221 -15.91 6.82 12.06
CA THR A 221 -14.57 6.75 12.66
C THR A 221 -14.00 5.36 12.46
N LEU A 222 -13.05 5.21 11.52
CA LEU A 222 -12.28 3.97 11.39
C LEU A 222 -11.19 3.95 12.47
N THR A 223 -11.30 3.03 13.43
CA THR A 223 -10.24 2.83 14.43
C THR A 223 -9.33 1.68 13.98
N ILE A 224 -8.16 2.01 13.45
CA ILE A 224 -7.10 1.03 13.14
C ILE A 224 -6.38 0.70 14.45
N THR A 225 -6.52 -0.54 14.92
CA THR A 225 -5.71 -1.07 16.02
C THR A 225 -4.80 -2.15 15.48
N THR A 226 -3.51 -2.08 15.84
CA THR A 226 -2.56 -3.16 15.58
C THR A 226 -2.31 -3.99 16.82
N ASP A 227 -2.25 -5.31 16.64
CA ASP A 227 -1.81 -6.24 17.68
C ASP A 227 -0.32 -6.04 17.97
N GLY A 228 -0.01 -5.09 18.85
CA GLY A 228 1.36 -4.85 19.27
C GLY A 228 1.67 -3.46 19.83
N ASN A 229 0.79 -2.47 19.69
CA ASN A 229 1.08 -1.14 20.23
C ASN A 229 -0.17 -0.38 20.70
N ARG A 230 -0.63 -0.69 21.91
CA ARG A 230 -1.42 0.27 22.70
C ARG A 230 -0.47 1.37 23.22
N GLY A 231 -0.07 2.33 22.38
CA GLY A 231 0.59 3.54 22.89
C GLY A 231 1.59 4.29 22.01
N GLY A 232 1.81 3.92 20.74
CA GLY A 232 2.65 4.71 19.85
C GLY A 232 1.82 5.79 19.16
N GLY A 233 1.76 7.00 19.71
CA GLY A 233 1.25 8.17 18.97
C GLY A 233 1.97 8.31 17.63
N ALA A 234 1.37 9.03 16.68
CA ALA A 234 1.99 9.35 15.39
C ALA A 234 3.41 9.89 15.61
N ASN A 235 4.41 9.02 15.49
CA ASN A 235 5.80 9.38 15.69
C ASN A 235 6.24 10.11 14.43
N ASP A 236 6.37 11.44 14.46
CA ASP A 236 7.03 12.38 13.51
C ASP A 236 7.78 11.79 12.28
N GLY A 237 7.16 10.92 11.47
CA GLY A 237 7.82 10.13 10.43
C GLY A 237 8.82 9.06 10.90
N LYS A 238 8.86 8.68 12.19
CA LYS A 238 9.80 7.69 12.73
C LYS A 238 9.21 6.29 12.86
N LEU A 239 10.06 5.28 12.64
CA LEU A 239 9.75 3.87 12.83
C LEU A 239 9.61 3.49 14.32
N PRO A 240 9.02 2.32 14.64
CA PRO A 240 8.85 1.86 16.01
C PRO A 240 10.15 1.75 16.81
N ASP A 241 10.05 1.84 18.14
CA ASP A 241 11.24 1.75 19.01
C ASP A 241 11.87 0.36 19.05
N SER A 242 11.07 -0.68 18.85
CA SER A 242 11.46 -2.07 19.03
C SER A 242 11.32 -2.90 17.76
N TYR A 243 12.29 -3.80 17.52
CA TYR A 243 12.20 -4.82 16.46
C TYR A 243 11.00 -5.78 16.62
N LEU A 244 10.46 -5.90 17.83
CA LEU A 244 9.27 -6.71 18.11
C LEU A 244 7.99 -6.11 17.51
N SER A 245 7.98 -4.81 17.23
CA SER A 245 6.87 -4.14 16.55
C SER A 245 6.82 -4.41 15.04
N PHE A 246 7.80 -5.14 14.51
CA PHE A 246 7.86 -5.57 13.11
C PHE A 246 7.34 -7.00 12.97
N GLY A 247 6.71 -7.30 11.83
CA GLY A 247 6.16 -8.62 11.52
C GLY A 247 4.69 -8.55 11.15
N HIS A 248 4.00 -9.68 11.30
CA HIS A 248 2.55 -9.74 11.12
C HIS A 248 1.89 -8.75 12.08
N GLN A 249 1.06 -7.87 11.53
CA GLN A 249 0.20 -6.99 12.30
C GLN A 249 -1.23 -7.28 11.85
N HIS A 250 -2.09 -7.64 12.80
CA HIS A 250 -3.53 -7.64 12.55
C HIS A 250 -3.99 -6.18 12.54
N VAL A 251 -4.73 -5.80 11.52
CA VAL A 251 -5.42 -4.51 11.51
C VAL A 251 -6.90 -4.81 11.65
N TYR A 252 -7.48 -4.35 12.74
CA TYR A 252 -8.93 -4.40 12.94
C TYR A 252 -9.55 -3.13 12.38
N ALA A 253 -10.54 -3.29 11.50
CA ALA A 253 -11.43 -2.23 11.08
C ALA A 253 -12.78 -2.47 11.75
N PHE A 254 -13.18 -1.57 12.65
CA PHE A 254 -14.49 -1.57 13.28
C PHE A 254 -15.33 -0.45 12.68
N GLU A 255 -16.48 -0.79 12.10
CA GLU A 255 -17.50 0.19 11.72
C GLU A 255 -18.61 0.19 12.78
N GLU A 256 -18.66 1.27 13.57
CA GLU A 256 -19.50 1.41 14.75
C GLU A 256 -21.01 1.31 14.46
N ALA A 257 -21.41 1.51 13.20
CA ALA A 257 -22.81 1.49 12.79
C ALA A 257 -23.41 0.07 12.68
N TRP A 258 -22.62 -1.01 12.62
CA TRP A 258 -23.14 -2.33 12.21
C TRP A 258 -22.64 -3.56 12.99
N GLU A 259 -21.90 -3.40 14.10
CA GLU A 259 -21.35 -4.52 14.90
C GLU A 259 -20.60 -5.59 14.07
N SER A 260 -20.08 -5.24 12.89
CA SER A 260 -19.37 -6.17 12.03
C SER A 260 -17.87 -5.92 12.08
N GLU A 261 -17.12 -6.93 12.52
CA GLU A 261 -15.65 -6.92 12.51
C GLU A 261 -15.14 -7.54 11.20
N ALA A 262 -14.28 -6.79 10.49
CA ALA A 262 -13.50 -7.33 9.39
C ALA A 262 -12.02 -7.39 9.80
N GLU A 263 -11.45 -8.59 9.78
CA GLU A 263 -10.03 -8.83 10.10
C GLU A 263 -9.23 -9.08 8.81
N ARG A 264 -8.07 -8.42 8.72
CA ARG A 264 -7.08 -8.63 7.68
C ARG A 264 -5.67 -8.57 8.26
N GLU A 265 -4.82 -9.48 7.79
CA GLU A 265 -3.39 -9.46 8.06
C GLU A 265 -2.65 -8.66 6.99
N PHE A 266 -1.70 -7.83 7.40
CA PHE A 266 -0.80 -7.10 6.50
C PHE A 266 0.66 -7.31 6.90
N LEU A 267 1.54 -7.28 5.90
CA LEU A 267 2.99 -7.20 6.08
C LEU A 267 3.46 -5.78 5.79
N LEU A 268 4.03 -5.12 6.80
CA LEU A 268 4.66 -3.83 6.65
C LEU A 268 6.17 -4.02 6.40
N PHE A 269 6.65 -3.55 5.25
CA PHE A 269 8.07 -3.53 4.93
C PHE A 269 8.63 -2.13 5.15
N PHE A 270 9.82 -2.05 5.73
CA PHE A 270 10.51 -0.80 6.04
C PHE A 270 11.87 -0.76 5.34
N PRO A 271 12.39 0.43 5.00
CA PRO A 271 13.62 0.52 4.23
C PRO A 271 14.79 0.11 5.12
N LYS A 272 15.42 -1.03 4.81
CA LYS A 272 16.57 -1.59 5.54
C LYS A 272 17.68 -0.56 5.76
N ASP A 273 18.00 0.20 4.71
CA ASP A 273 19.11 1.16 4.69
C ASP A 273 18.67 2.60 5.03
N GLY A 274 17.38 2.83 5.28
CA GLY A 274 16.88 4.11 5.76
C GLY A 274 17.38 4.42 7.18
N THR A 275 17.28 5.69 7.60
CA THR A 275 17.69 6.15 8.93
C THR A 275 16.51 6.69 9.75
N ASN A 276 15.28 6.33 9.39
CA ASN A 276 14.06 6.80 10.06
C ASN A 276 13.70 6.01 11.34
N ASN A 277 14.62 5.23 11.90
CA ASN A 277 14.51 4.70 13.26
C ASN A 277 14.53 5.83 14.32
N PRO A 278 14.14 5.55 15.58
CA PRO A 278 14.04 6.56 16.62
C PRO A 278 15.31 7.39 16.87
N ASN A 279 16.48 6.74 16.75
CA ASN A 279 17.78 7.40 16.93
C ASN A 279 18.06 8.36 15.77
N GLY A 280 17.69 8.02 14.53
CA GLY A 280 17.82 8.90 13.38
C GLY A 280 19.23 8.97 12.77
N ASN A 281 20.22 8.37 13.42
CA ASN A 281 21.66 8.58 13.11
C ASN A 281 22.39 7.33 12.58
N VAL A 282 21.71 6.19 12.53
CA VAL A 282 22.25 4.91 12.05
C VAL A 282 21.24 4.27 11.11
N PRO A 283 21.65 3.34 10.22
CA PRO A 283 20.70 2.59 9.40
C PRO A 283 19.73 1.78 10.25
N ASN A 284 18.52 1.56 9.73
CA ASN A 284 17.47 0.79 10.38
C ASN A 284 17.95 -0.64 10.69
N TRP A 285 18.65 -1.29 9.76
CA TRP A 285 19.18 -2.64 10.00
C TRP A 285 20.05 -2.68 11.25
N TYR A 286 20.96 -1.72 11.42
CA TYR A 286 21.86 -1.67 12.57
C TYR A 286 21.08 -1.43 13.85
N TYR A 287 20.18 -0.44 13.81
CA TYR A 287 19.37 -0.08 14.97
C TYR A 287 18.55 -1.26 15.50
N TYR A 288 17.88 -2.00 14.62
CA TYR A 288 16.97 -3.07 15.01
C TYR A 288 17.68 -4.40 15.25
N TRP A 289 18.64 -4.80 14.41
CA TRP A 289 19.38 -6.04 14.66
C TRP A 289 20.22 -5.97 15.94
N SER A 290 20.66 -4.76 16.36
CA SER A 290 21.30 -4.55 17.67
C SER A 290 20.38 -4.84 18.87
N GLN A 291 19.08 -5.10 18.65
CA GLN A 291 18.12 -5.46 19.71
C GLN A 291 17.81 -6.96 19.76
N THR A 292 18.37 -7.73 18.83
CA THR A 292 18.10 -9.17 18.63
C THR A 292 19.19 -10.02 19.28
N SER A 293 19.04 -11.35 19.24
CA SER A 293 20.07 -12.30 19.66
C SER A 293 21.34 -12.28 18.79
N ALA A 294 21.27 -11.68 17.60
CA ALA A 294 22.42 -11.45 16.74
C ALA A 294 23.42 -10.47 17.35
N ASN A 295 22.95 -9.51 18.17
CA ASN A 295 23.81 -8.55 18.85
C ASN A 295 24.74 -9.26 19.85
N TYR A 296 26.03 -8.98 19.77
CA TYR A 296 27.03 -9.52 20.67
C TYR A 296 28.11 -8.49 20.99
N GLY A 297 28.53 -8.44 22.26
CA GLY A 297 29.54 -7.49 22.73
C GLY A 297 29.05 -6.04 22.81
N THR A 298 29.99 -5.10 22.93
CA THR A 298 29.72 -3.66 22.90
C THR A 298 30.38 -3.07 21.66
N HIS A 299 29.57 -2.51 20.76
CA HIS A 299 30.05 -1.94 19.51
C HIS A 299 29.34 -0.62 19.17
N SER A 300 29.88 0.11 18.21
CA SER A 300 29.28 1.33 17.64
C SER A 300 29.24 1.24 16.13
N TYR A 301 28.27 1.90 15.50
CA TYR A 301 28.23 1.98 14.04
C TYR A 301 29.26 2.99 13.52
N ASP A 302 30.03 2.62 12.50
CA ASP A 302 30.98 3.49 11.82
C ASP A 302 30.76 3.49 10.30
N ALA A 303 30.02 4.49 9.82
CA ALA A 303 29.75 4.67 8.40
C ALA A 303 31.00 4.93 7.56
N SER A 304 32.11 5.37 8.16
CA SER A 304 33.33 5.72 7.43
C SER A 304 34.06 4.49 6.87
N LEU A 305 33.72 3.29 7.35
CA LEU A 305 34.23 2.01 6.83
C LEU A 305 33.76 1.71 5.40
N GLY A 306 32.72 2.39 4.93
CA GLY A 306 32.23 2.27 3.56
C GLY A 306 31.66 0.88 3.23
N SER A 307 31.45 0.61 1.95
CA SER A 307 30.81 -0.63 1.48
C SER A 307 31.68 -1.88 1.57
N SER A 308 32.96 -1.74 1.90
CA SER A 308 33.92 -2.84 2.00
C SER A 308 34.31 -3.19 3.44
N GLY A 309 34.00 -2.33 4.42
CA GLY A 309 34.35 -2.57 5.81
C GLY A 309 33.18 -3.11 6.60
N SER A 310 33.32 -4.35 7.09
CA SER A 310 32.30 -5.04 7.90
C SER A 310 32.44 -4.69 9.37
N GLY A 311 33.65 -4.67 9.89
CA GLY A 311 33.97 -4.30 11.26
C GLY A 311 35.41 -3.82 11.38
N ILE A 312 35.73 -3.23 12.53
CA ILE A 312 37.11 -2.97 12.96
C ILE A 312 37.15 -2.77 14.47
N THR A 313 38.28 -3.15 15.09
CA THR A 313 38.56 -2.86 16.49
C THR A 313 39.65 -1.79 16.64
N ARG A 314 39.43 -0.77 17.47
CA ARG A 314 40.36 0.37 17.66
C ARG A 314 40.57 0.71 19.12
N TYR A 315 41.79 1.12 19.47
CA TYR A 315 42.10 1.67 20.79
C TYR A 315 41.76 3.16 20.85
N VAL A 316 40.65 3.50 21.51
CA VAL A 316 40.11 4.87 21.56
C VAL A 316 39.90 5.30 23.01
N SER A 317 40.54 6.40 23.39
CA SER A 317 40.40 7.02 24.72
C SER A 317 40.74 6.06 25.87
N GLY A 318 41.78 5.24 25.70
CA GLY A 318 42.27 4.34 26.74
C GLY A 318 41.56 2.98 26.82
N ALA A 319 40.76 2.61 25.80
CA ALA A 319 40.10 1.31 25.75
C ALA A 319 39.95 0.81 24.30
N TRP A 320 40.00 -0.50 24.10
CA TRP A 320 39.63 -1.14 22.84
C TRP A 320 38.12 -1.10 22.65
N ARG A 321 37.68 -0.81 21.43
CA ARG A 321 36.27 -0.69 21.06
C ARG A 321 36.04 -1.30 19.68
N ALA A 322 34.96 -2.05 19.56
CA ALA A 322 34.47 -2.60 18.30
C ALA A 322 33.63 -1.56 17.54
N TYR A 323 33.78 -1.55 16.22
CA TYR A 323 32.98 -0.74 15.31
C TYR A 323 32.42 -1.64 14.21
N ILE A 324 31.14 -1.46 13.87
CA ILE A 324 30.45 -2.22 12.83
C ILE A 324 30.21 -1.28 11.64
N GLY A 325 30.57 -1.73 10.45
CA GLY A 325 30.46 -0.97 9.20
C GLY A 325 29.30 -1.42 8.31
N PRO A 326 29.05 -0.68 7.21
CA PRO A 326 27.97 -0.98 6.27
C PRO A 326 27.99 -2.39 5.67
N ALA A 327 29.18 -2.98 5.43
CA ALA A 327 29.30 -4.27 4.77
C ALA A 327 28.75 -5.44 5.62
N ALA A 328 28.65 -5.26 6.94
CA ALA A 328 28.05 -6.23 7.86
C ALA A 328 26.58 -6.54 7.54
N ALA A 329 25.89 -5.70 6.75
CA ALA A 329 24.50 -5.92 6.38
C ALA A 329 24.29 -6.57 5.01
N LEU A 330 25.34 -6.71 4.20
CA LEU A 330 25.25 -7.13 2.79
C LEU A 330 25.46 -8.64 2.61
N GLY A 331 26.54 -9.19 3.18
CA GLY A 331 26.99 -10.58 2.97
C GLY A 331 27.41 -10.88 1.51
N PRO A 332 27.80 -12.13 1.21
CA PRO A 332 28.74 -12.91 2.03
C PRO A 332 30.06 -12.14 2.14
N LEU A 333 30.70 -12.21 3.30
CA LEU A 333 31.86 -11.38 3.61
C LEU A 333 33.15 -11.87 2.94
N GLY A 334 33.09 -12.94 2.13
CA GLY A 334 34.20 -13.45 1.35
C GLY A 334 35.35 -14.04 2.17
N VAL A 335 35.09 -14.29 3.46
CA VAL A 335 36.08 -14.73 4.44
C VAL A 335 35.67 -16.13 4.92
N ASP A 336 36.52 -17.09 4.59
CA ASP A 336 36.40 -18.53 4.90
C ASP A 336 35.11 -19.26 4.47
N PRO A 337 35.21 -20.27 3.57
CA PRO A 337 34.11 -21.15 3.22
C PRO A 337 33.52 -22.00 4.37
N TRP A 338 34.13 -22.03 5.56
CA TRP A 338 33.67 -22.90 6.66
C TRP A 338 32.90 -22.19 7.76
N ILE A 339 33.11 -20.89 7.99
CA ILE A 339 32.49 -20.17 9.12
C ILE A 339 31.47 -19.15 8.61
N TRP A 340 31.76 -18.37 7.55
CA TRP A 340 30.88 -17.29 7.10
C TRP A 340 30.34 -17.44 5.66
N ASP A 341 30.60 -18.55 4.97
CA ASP A 341 30.41 -18.69 3.49
C ASP A 341 29.00 -18.40 2.96
N GLU A 342 28.00 -18.40 3.84
CA GLU A 342 26.61 -18.15 3.47
C GLU A 342 25.95 -17.08 4.34
N ALA A 343 26.70 -16.47 5.27
CA ALA A 343 26.17 -15.47 6.17
C ALA A 343 25.79 -14.21 5.40
N GLN A 344 24.49 -13.88 5.42
CA GLN A 344 23.93 -12.68 4.83
C GLN A 344 22.97 -12.02 5.83
N GLY A 345 22.63 -10.76 5.60
CA GLY A 345 21.64 -10.09 6.42
C GLY A 345 22.02 -10.10 7.91
N ILE A 346 21.07 -10.54 8.76
CA ILE A 346 21.26 -10.58 10.21
C ILE A 346 22.38 -11.54 10.64
N ASP A 347 22.64 -12.60 9.87
CA ASP A 347 23.69 -13.59 10.18
C ASP A 347 25.09 -13.02 9.91
N ALA A 348 25.24 -12.24 8.83
CA ALA A 348 26.49 -11.51 8.58
C ALA A 348 26.77 -10.52 9.71
N PHE A 349 25.74 -9.77 10.14
CA PHE A 349 25.84 -8.88 11.31
C PHE A 349 26.23 -9.64 12.59
N ALA A 350 25.59 -10.78 12.86
CA ALA A 350 25.85 -11.58 14.05
C ALA A 350 27.30 -12.08 14.13
N ASN A 351 27.84 -12.53 13.00
CA ASN A 351 29.22 -13.00 12.88
C ASN A 351 30.21 -11.85 13.10
N VAL A 352 30.00 -10.70 12.45
CA VAL A 352 30.88 -9.52 12.62
C VAL A 352 30.87 -9.03 14.07
N CYS A 353 29.71 -8.95 14.73
CA CYS A 353 29.64 -8.53 16.13
C CYS A 353 30.46 -9.45 17.06
N ARG A 354 30.40 -10.76 16.84
CA ARG A 354 31.19 -11.75 17.62
C ARG A 354 32.68 -11.65 17.33
N HIS A 355 33.04 -11.47 16.08
CA HIS A 355 34.41 -11.31 15.63
C HIS A 355 35.07 -10.08 16.26
N GLU A 356 34.45 -8.91 16.11
CA GLU A 356 34.97 -7.68 16.71
C GLU A 356 34.94 -7.70 18.24
N ALA A 357 33.96 -8.35 18.85
CA ALA A 357 33.94 -8.54 20.30
C ALA A 357 35.09 -9.44 20.78
N GLN A 358 35.50 -10.42 19.96
CA GLN A 358 36.63 -11.30 20.26
C GLN A 358 37.95 -10.52 20.18
N HIS A 359 38.15 -9.68 19.17
CA HIS A 359 39.26 -8.72 19.13
C HIS A 359 39.33 -7.87 20.39
N VAL A 360 38.20 -7.25 20.78
CA VAL A 360 38.13 -6.48 22.02
C VAL A 360 38.50 -7.35 23.21
N ALA A 361 37.98 -8.57 23.34
CA ALA A 361 38.28 -9.46 24.47
C ALA A 361 39.78 -9.81 24.54
N LEU A 362 40.39 -10.18 23.42
CA LEU A 362 41.81 -10.53 23.34
C LEU A 362 42.69 -9.33 23.67
N TYR A 363 42.47 -8.20 23.00
CA TYR A 363 43.30 -7.02 23.15
C TYR A 363 43.12 -6.31 24.49
N SER A 364 41.89 -6.29 25.03
CA SER A 364 41.58 -5.64 26.32
C SER A 364 41.79 -6.56 27.52
N SER A 365 41.89 -7.88 27.31
CA SER A 365 42.40 -8.75 28.35
C SER A 365 43.76 -8.22 28.79
N SER A 366 44.09 -8.39 30.07
CA SER A 366 45.40 -8.01 30.59
C SER A 366 46.57 -8.71 29.88
N ALA A 367 46.27 -9.62 28.96
CA ALA A 367 47.22 -10.50 28.31
C ALA A 367 47.81 -9.92 27.03
N TRP A 368 47.12 -9.13 26.18
CA TRP A 368 47.71 -8.71 24.90
C TRP A 368 48.08 -7.22 24.86
N TRP A 369 47.08 -6.34 24.85
CA TRP A 369 47.30 -4.90 24.61
C TRP A 369 46.54 -3.99 25.60
N PRO A 370 46.66 -4.19 26.93
CA PRO A 370 45.81 -3.49 27.91
C PRO A 370 46.02 -1.97 27.96
N SER A 371 47.09 -1.45 27.36
CA SER A 371 47.39 -0.01 27.24
C SER A 371 47.48 0.45 25.78
N GLY A 372 46.86 -0.31 24.87
CA GLY A 372 47.01 -0.15 23.43
C GLY A 372 48.18 -0.97 22.88
N TYR A 373 48.23 -1.07 21.56
CA TYR A 373 49.23 -1.83 20.83
C TYR A 373 50.66 -1.34 21.13
N ASN A 374 51.59 -2.28 21.32
CA ASN A 374 53.00 -1.99 21.56
C ASN A 374 53.90 -2.84 20.65
N ALA A 375 54.32 -2.26 19.53
CA ALA A 375 55.21 -2.87 18.54
C ALA A 375 56.58 -3.36 19.07
N ASN A 376 56.95 -3.07 20.33
CA ASN A 376 58.16 -3.67 20.91
C ASN A 376 57.92 -5.10 21.44
N LEU A 377 56.66 -5.53 21.54
CA LEU A 377 56.26 -6.83 22.07
C LEU A 377 55.70 -7.77 20.99
N ASP A 378 55.62 -7.29 19.75
CA ASP A 378 55.14 -7.99 18.55
C ASP A 378 56.17 -7.67 17.45
N SER A 379 57.00 -8.65 17.10
CA SER A 379 58.20 -8.43 16.28
C SER A 379 57.97 -8.51 14.77
N ASP A 380 56.88 -9.14 14.35
CA ASP A 380 56.40 -9.32 12.98
C ASP A 380 55.29 -8.32 12.63
N GLY A 381 54.62 -7.74 13.62
CA GLY A 381 53.56 -6.76 13.43
C GLY A 381 52.20 -7.39 13.15
N ASP A 382 51.97 -8.61 13.63
CA ASP A 382 50.77 -9.40 13.38
C ASP A 382 49.66 -9.19 14.44
N MET A 383 49.87 -8.25 15.38
CA MET A 383 48.96 -7.93 16.48
C MET A 383 48.79 -9.04 17.54
N ILE A 384 49.63 -10.09 17.51
CA ILE A 384 49.77 -11.08 18.57
C ILE A 384 51.09 -10.80 19.32
N PRO A 385 51.08 -10.65 20.65
CA PRO A 385 52.34 -10.47 21.37
C PRO A 385 53.21 -11.73 21.27
N ASN A 386 54.51 -11.54 21.02
CA ASN A 386 55.53 -12.60 20.91
C ASN A 386 55.46 -13.69 22.02
N TYR A 387 55.05 -13.32 23.23
CA TYR A 387 54.97 -14.26 24.35
C TYR A 387 53.73 -15.14 24.34
N GLU A 388 52.65 -14.72 23.66
CA GLU A 388 51.43 -15.50 23.49
C GLU A 388 51.60 -16.52 22.37
N GLU A 389 52.29 -16.17 21.28
CA GLU A 389 52.61 -17.07 20.17
C GLU A 389 53.20 -18.41 20.63
N LEU A 390 54.09 -18.38 21.64
CA LEU A 390 54.71 -19.57 22.23
C LEU A 390 53.69 -20.56 22.81
N GLY A 391 52.52 -20.07 23.25
CA GLY A 391 51.42 -20.86 23.80
C GLY A 391 50.44 -21.38 22.76
N LEU A 392 50.45 -20.84 21.54
CA LEU A 392 49.47 -21.13 20.48
C LEU A 392 49.87 -22.33 19.58
N THR A 393 50.94 -23.04 19.94
CA THR A 393 51.50 -24.16 19.16
C THR A 393 50.54 -25.34 18.90
N SER A 394 49.42 -25.45 19.63
CA SER A 394 48.43 -26.53 19.46
C SER A 394 47.26 -26.21 18.52
N PHE A 395 47.13 -24.97 18.04
CA PHE A 395 45.97 -24.55 17.24
C PHE A 395 46.08 -24.94 15.75
N HIS A 396 47.25 -25.36 15.25
CA HIS A 396 47.43 -25.82 13.87
C HIS A 396 48.60 -26.82 13.73
N GLU A 397 48.59 -27.67 12.70
CA GLU A 397 49.76 -28.49 12.31
C GLU A 397 50.88 -27.57 11.79
N GLY A 398 51.65 -26.98 12.72
CA GLY A 398 52.75 -26.06 12.41
C GLY A 398 53.10 -25.13 13.57
N GLY A 399 52.08 -24.67 14.30
CA GLY A 399 52.21 -23.69 15.40
C GLY A 399 52.67 -22.30 14.93
N TYR A 400 52.48 -21.30 15.78
CA TYR A 400 53.11 -19.98 15.58
C TYR A 400 54.62 -20.12 15.70
N LEU A 401 55.35 -19.73 14.65
CA LEU A 401 56.81 -19.64 14.66
C LEU A 401 57.19 -18.21 15.02
N LEU A 402 57.60 -18.01 16.27
CA LEU A 402 58.05 -16.72 16.79
C LEU A 402 58.90 -15.92 15.77
N GLY A 403 58.39 -14.75 15.34
CA GLY A 403 59.09 -13.81 14.46
C GLY A 403 59.00 -14.12 12.97
N ASP A 404 58.08 -15.00 12.57
CA ASP A 404 57.75 -15.27 11.17
C ASP A 404 56.34 -14.71 10.87
N PRO A 405 56.22 -13.59 10.14
CA PRO A 405 54.94 -12.93 9.83
C PRO A 405 54.05 -13.74 8.87
N THR A 406 54.39 -15.00 8.62
CA THR A 406 53.69 -15.92 7.71
C THR A 406 53.31 -17.22 8.42
N THR A 407 53.28 -17.22 9.75
CA THR A 407 52.97 -18.43 10.51
C THR A 407 51.54 -18.88 10.45
N TYR A 408 50.67 -18.02 9.91
CA TYR A 408 49.70 -18.45 8.94
C TYR A 408 50.11 -18.07 7.51
N ASP A 409 50.18 -19.07 6.63
CA ASP A 409 49.87 -18.83 5.22
C ASP A 409 48.43 -18.31 5.24
N ASP A 410 48.16 -17.14 4.65
CA ASP A 410 46.83 -16.55 4.50
C ASP A 410 45.94 -17.56 3.75
N HIS A 411 45.45 -18.56 4.49
CA HIS A 411 44.73 -19.71 3.96
C HIS A 411 43.40 -19.28 3.36
N PHE A 412 42.99 -18.07 3.74
CA PHE A 412 41.73 -17.44 3.43
C PHE A 412 41.85 -16.35 2.36
N ASN A 413 43.07 -16.08 1.87
CA ASN A 413 43.39 -15.11 0.83
C ASN A 413 42.68 -13.76 1.09
N TYR A 414 42.68 -13.29 2.34
CA TYR A 414 42.23 -11.94 2.71
C TYR A 414 43.05 -10.87 1.95
N GLY A 415 44.22 -11.26 1.45
CA GLY A 415 45.09 -10.51 0.56
C GLY A 415 46.49 -10.45 1.15
N THR A 416 47.50 -10.22 0.32
CA THR A 416 48.85 -9.90 0.81
C THR A 416 48.76 -8.76 1.82
N ASN A 417 49.11 -9.00 3.09
CA ASN A 417 49.16 -8.08 4.26
C ASN A 417 48.06 -8.21 5.35
N TRP A 418 47.30 -9.30 5.45
CA TRP A 418 46.46 -9.54 6.64
C TRP A 418 47.25 -10.28 7.74
N SER A 419 46.94 -9.97 9.00
CA SER A 419 47.70 -10.39 10.19
C SER A 419 47.11 -11.64 10.85
N ASP A 420 47.96 -12.49 11.42
CA ASP A 420 47.61 -13.80 12.00
C ASP A 420 46.60 -13.69 13.18
N ASP A 421 46.38 -12.50 13.73
CA ASP A 421 45.39 -12.25 14.78
C ASP A 421 43.93 -12.32 14.30
N GLU A 422 43.66 -12.04 13.02
CA GLU A 422 42.33 -12.17 12.44
C GLU A 422 41.90 -13.64 12.40
N ASP A 423 42.83 -14.54 12.04
CA ASP A 423 42.61 -15.99 12.04
C ASP A 423 42.40 -16.52 13.45
N TYR A 424 43.27 -16.12 14.38
CA TYR A 424 43.11 -16.51 15.78
C TYR A 424 41.79 -16.01 16.36
N THR A 425 41.40 -14.78 16.05
CA THR A 425 40.12 -14.19 16.45
C THR A 425 38.97 -15.00 15.88
N LEU A 426 38.97 -15.29 14.58
CA LEU A 426 37.93 -16.07 13.93
C LEU A 426 37.80 -17.48 14.52
N HIS A 427 38.92 -18.14 14.84
CA HIS A 427 38.89 -19.47 15.45
C HIS A 427 38.48 -19.48 16.92
N SER A 428 38.79 -18.41 17.66
CA SER A 428 38.53 -18.32 19.11
C SER A 428 37.23 -17.58 19.45
N GLN A 429 36.58 -16.95 18.48
CA GLN A 429 35.32 -16.25 18.71
C GLN A 429 34.21 -17.21 19.16
N THR A 430 33.23 -16.65 19.87
CA THR A 430 31.99 -17.36 20.13
C THR A 430 31.31 -17.68 18.80
N GLN A 431 31.00 -18.96 18.57
CA GLN A 431 30.41 -19.41 17.32
C GLN A 431 28.97 -18.91 17.19
N TRP A 432 28.56 -18.61 15.95
CA TRP A 432 27.18 -18.31 15.57
C TRP A 432 26.72 -19.38 14.59
N GLN A 433 25.52 -19.89 14.77
CA GLN A 433 24.89 -20.75 13.79
C GLN A 433 24.02 -19.88 12.88
N ASN A 434 24.35 -19.85 11.59
CA ASN A 434 23.54 -19.12 10.61
C ASN A 434 22.07 -19.57 10.71
N SER A 435 21.16 -18.62 10.53
CA SER A 435 19.72 -18.74 10.74
C SER A 435 19.19 -18.73 12.17
N ASP A 436 20.05 -18.67 13.20
CA ASP A 436 19.61 -18.63 14.61
C ASP A 436 18.69 -17.42 14.92
N ALA A 437 18.85 -16.31 14.19
CA ALA A 437 18.05 -15.09 14.36
C ALA A 437 17.06 -14.84 13.21
N ASN A 438 16.75 -15.82 12.34
CA ASN A 438 15.86 -15.60 11.20
C ASN A 438 14.43 -15.17 11.58
N ASP A 439 13.95 -15.61 12.75
CA ASP A 439 12.64 -15.21 13.28
C ASP A 439 12.66 -13.78 13.90
N GLU A 440 13.85 -13.22 14.10
CA GLU A 440 14.09 -11.85 14.58
C GLU A 440 14.46 -10.89 13.43
N ASP A 441 14.81 -11.41 12.25
CA ASP A 441 15.14 -10.61 11.07
C ASP A 441 13.88 -10.02 10.42
N TRP A 442 13.55 -8.80 10.85
CA TRP A 442 12.49 -7.99 10.26
C TRP A 442 12.75 -7.62 8.79
N SER A 443 14.01 -7.65 8.32
CA SER A 443 14.41 -7.15 7.00
C SER A 443 14.42 -8.23 5.92
N ALA A 444 14.66 -9.50 6.28
CA ALA A 444 14.68 -10.64 5.36
C ALA A 444 13.28 -11.12 4.95
N GLY A 445 12.22 -10.51 5.49
CA GLY A 445 10.85 -10.95 5.24
C GLY A 445 10.54 -12.34 5.78
N THR A 446 11.44 -13.02 6.51
CA THR A 446 11.22 -14.37 7.07
C THR A 446 10.31 -14.42 8.29
N LYS A 447 9.98 -13.26 8.90
CA LYS A 447 8.73 -13.11 9.68
C LYS A 447 7.45 -13.31 8.85
N SER A 448 7.56 -13.43 7.52
CA SER A 448 6.61 -14.15 6.68
C SER A 448 7.10 -15.59 6.47
N LYS A 449 6.92 -16.46 7.46
CA LYS A 449 7.01 -17.90 7.18
C LYS A 449 5.79 -18.26 6.34
N GLN A 450 6.06 -18.70 5.11
CA GLN A 450 5.11 -19.49 4.33
C GLN A 450 4.69 -20.70 5.18
N TYR A 451 3.39 -20.83 5.44
CA TYR A 451 2.78 -22.10 5.84
C TYR A 451 2.49 -22.94 4.61
#